data_AF-A0A380XJY8-F1
#
_entry.id   AF-A0A380XJY8-F1
#
_cell.length_a   1.000
_cell.length_b   1.000
_cell.length_c   1.000
_cell.angle_alpha   90.00
_cell.angle_beta   90.00
_cell.angle_gamma   90.00
#
_symmetry.space_group_name_H-M   'P 1'
#
loop_
_entity.id
_entity.type
_entity.pdbx_description
1 polymer ?
#
loop_
_entity_poly.entity_id
_entity_poly.type
_entity_poly.pdbx_seq_one_letter_code
_entity_poly.pdbx_strand_id
1 'polypeptide(L)' 'MISIEKTSRILNRFNIAFTENAVLRYLQRGQLDKAPRIESGYYSRNTKYGYSVDEDSLVTFLLERGVIEKEIHSVLSA' A
#
# COMPACT_ATOMS: atom_id res chain seq x y z
N MET A 1 2.23 7.27 4.36
CA MET A 1 1.67 6.10 5.09
C MET A 1 0.32 5.72 4.49
N ILE A 2 0.11 4.45 4.15
CA ILE A 2 -1.07 4.02 3.38
C ILE A 2 -1.73 2.82 4.06
N SER A 3 -3.07 2.85 4.22
CA SER A 3 -3.78 1.71 4.83
C SER A 3 -3.64 0.44 3.99
N ILE A 4 -3.80 -0.74 4.61
CA ILE A 4 -3.76 -2.03 3.91
C ILE A 4 -4.84 -2.09 2.81
N GLU A 5 -6.02 -1.58 3.11
CA GLU A 5 -7.15 -1.51 2.19
C GLU A 5 -6.82 -0.63 0.97
N LYS A 6 -6.31 0.59 1.19
CA LYS A 6 -5.89 1.49 0.11
C LYS A 6 -4.75 0.88 -0.71
N THR A 7 -3.79 0.24 -0.05
CA THR A 7 -2.68 -0.45 -0.74
C THR A 7 -3.19 -1.57 -1.65
N SER A 8 -4.14 -2.38 -1.18
CA SER A 8 -4.70 -3.45 -2.03
C SER A 8 -5.43 -2.91 -3.27
N ARG A 9 -6.09 -1.74 -3.16
CA ARG A 9 -6.72 -1.06 -4.30
C ARG A 9 -5.67 -0.51 -5.28
N ILE A 10 -4.58 0.05 -4.78
CA ILE A 10 -3.46 0.54 -5.60
C ILE A 10 -2.85 -0.63 -6.38
N LEU A 11 -2.50 -1.72 -5.69
CA LEU A 11 -1.90 -2.90 -6.34
C LEU A 11 -2.85 -3.56 -7.34
N ASN A 12 -4.16 -3.51 -7.10
CA ASN A 12 -5.17 -4.03 -8.03
C ASN A 12 -5.17 -3.23 -9.34
N ARG A 13 -5.05 -1.89 -9.27
CA ARG A 13 -4.98 -1.03 -10.46
C ARG A 13 -3.81 -1.37 -11.39
N PHE A 14 -2.73 -1.92 -10.84
CA PHE A 14 -1.56 -2.38 -11.58
C PHE A 14 -1.57 -3.90 -11.88
N ASN A 15 -2.66 -4.61 -11.60
CA ASN A 15 -2.77 -6.06 -11.72
C ASN A 15 -1.70 -6.86 -10.95
N ILE A 16 -1.15 -6.29 -9.88
CA ILE A 16 -0.12 -6.94 -9.06
C ILE A 16 -0.76 -7.80 -7.97
N ALA A 17 -1.78 -7.26 -7.29
CA ALA A 17 -2.46 -7.95 -6.21
C ALA A 17 -3.90 -7.47 -6.03
N PHE A 18 -4.80 -8.41 -5.76
CA PHE A 18 -6.25 -8.15 -5.80
C PHE A 18 -6.92 -8.11 -4.41
N THR A 19 -6.18 -8.41 -3.33
CA THR A 19 -6.75 -8.56 -1.98
C THR A 19 -5.86 -7.97 -0.88
N GLU A 20 -6.47 -7.58 0.23
CA GLU A 20 -5.77 -7.19 1.47
C GLU A 20 -4.81 -8.29 1.94
N ASN A 21 -5.19 -9.57 1.82
CA ASN A 21 -4.34 -10.71 2.18
C ASN A 21 -3.03 -10.79 1.39
N ALA A 22 -3.04 -10.38 0.12
CA ALA A 22 -1.82 -10.32 -0.68
C ALA A 22 -0.86 -9.25 -0.16
N VAL A 23 -1.38 -8.07 0.23
CA VAL A 23 -0.60 -7.01 0.89
C VAL A 23 0.02 -7.52 2.18
N LEU A 24 -0.76 -8.22 3.01
CA LEU A 24 -0.25 -8.83 4.25
C LEU A 24 0.89 -9.83 3.98
N ARG A 25 0.79 -10.64 2.92
CA ARG A 25 1.86 -11.57 2.53
C ARG A 25 3.13 -10.84 2.10
N TYR A 26 3.02 -9.71 1.38
CA TYR A 26 4.19 -8.90 1.02
C TYR A 26 4.88 -8.31 2.25
N LEU A 27 4.09 -7.82 3.22
CA LEU A 27 4.62 -7.33 4.49
C LEU A 27 5.26 -8.45 5.34
N GLN A 28 4.68 -9.65 5.34
CA GLN A 28 5.25 -10.81 6.03
C GLN A 28 6.57 -11.30 5.40
N ARG A 29 6.71 -11.14 4.09
CA ARG A 29 7.90 -11.54 3.32
C ARG A 29 8.97 -10.46 3.28
N GLY A 30 8.74 -9.28 3.86
CA GLY A 30 9.66 -8.15 3.79
C GLY A 30 9.78 -7.54 2.39
N GLN A 31 8.78 -7.73 1.53
CA GLN A 31 8.72 -7.08 0.21
C GLN A 31 8.05 -5.71 0.27
N LEU A 32 7.29 -5.46 1.35
CA LEU A 32 6.79 -4.14 1.72
C LEU A 32 7.15 -3.93 3.20
N ASP A 33 7.33 -2.67 3.56
CA ASP A 33 7.60 -2.28 4.93
C ASP A 33 6.32 -1.84 5.65
N LYS A 34 6.29 -2.18 6.94
CA LYS A 34 5.23 -1.74 7.84
C LYS A 34 5.53 -0.32 8.29
N ALA A 35 4.52 0.53 8.22
CA ALA A 35 4.51 1.81 8.91
C ALA A 35 3.58 1.73 10.14
N PRO A 36 3.67 2.69 11.08
CA PRO A 36 2.77 2.77 12.23
C PRO A 36 1.29 2.77 11.84
N ARG A 37 0.38 2.64 12.81
CA ARG A 37 -1.04 2.81 12.51
C ARG A 37 -1.30 4.26 12.08
N ILE A 38 -2.25 4.46 11.16
CA ILE A 38 -2.77 5.80 10.88
C ILE A 38 -3.62 6.20 12.10
N GLU A 39 -3.11 7.11 12.94
CA GLU A 39 -3.73 7.43 14.24
C GLU A 39 -4.88 8.43 14.14
N SER A 40 -4.87 9.34 13.15
CA SER A 40 -5.83 10.46 13.08
C SER A 40 -6.59 10.55 11.74
N GLY A 41 -7.83 11.04 11.80
CA GLY A 41 -8.68 11.31 10.63
C GLY A 41 -9.76 10.26 10.30
N TYR A 42 -10.56 10.50 9.26
CA TYR A 42 -11.60 9.58 8.79
C TYR A 42 -11.03 8.19 8.45
N TYR A 43 -9.80 8.16 7.92
CA TYR A 43 -9.10 6.94 7.52
C TYR A 43 -8.64 6.08 8.71
N SER A 44 -8.40 6.66 9.90
CA SER A 44 -7.99 5.89 11.10
C SER A 44 -9.12 5.05 11.69
N ARG A 45 -10.37 5.51 11.55
CA ARG A 45 -11.57 4.80 12.00
C ARG A 45 -11.88 3.56 11.17
N ASN A 46 -11.47 3.55 9.90
CA ASN A 46 -11.83 2.50 8.95
C ASN A 46 -10.71 1.49 8.67
N THR A 47 -9.52 1.66 9.25
CA THR A 47 -8.43 0.67 9.11
C THR A 47 -8.62 -0.46 10.11
N LYS A 48 -8.77 -1.68 9.57
CA LYS A 48 -8.92 -2.92 10.34
C LYS A 48 -7.62 -3.34 11.05
N TYR A 49 -6.48 -2.83 10.60
CA TYR A 49 -5.16 -3.34 10.97
C TYR A 49 -4.38 -2.41 11.91
N GLY A 50 -3.65 -2.98 12.86
CA GLY A 50 -2.83 -2.24 13.84
C GLY A 50 -1.59 -1.55 13.26
N TYR A 51 -1.40 -1.58 11.94
CA TYR A 51 -0.27 -0.99 11.22
C TYR A 51 -0.71 -0.61 9.81
N SER A 52 0.11 0.17 9.12
CA SER A 52 -0.10 0.55 7.72
C SER A 52 1.08 0.10 6.86
N VAL A 53 1.04 0.42 5.57
CA VAL A 53 2.15 0.24 4.63
C VAL A 53 2.94 1.54 4.55
N ASP A 54 4.25 1.41 4.54
CA ASP A 54 5.14 2.52 4.25
C ASP A 54 5.01 2.94 2.78
N GLU A 55 4.94 4.24 2.53
CA GLU A 55 4.65 4.76 1.21
C GLU A 55 5.86 4.65 0.27
N ASP A 56 7.06 4.95 0.78
CA ASP A 56 8.30 4.86 0.00
C ASP A 56 8.62 3.41 -0.35
N SER A 57 8.35 2.48 0.58
CA SER A 57 8.44 1.05 0.33
C SER A 57 7.46 0.58 -0.76
N LEU A 58 6.23 1.08 -0.76
CA LEU A 58 5.25 0.78 -1.82
C LEU A 58 5.68 1.34 -3.18
N VAL A 59 6.18 2.58 -3.23
CA VAL A 59 6.68 3.20 -4.45
C VAL A 59 7.83 2.38 -5.03
N THR A 60 8.80 2.02 -4.19
CA THR A 60 9.95 1.19 -4.58
C THR A 60 9.49 -0.17 -5.14
N PHE A 61 8.57 -0.84 -4.42
CA PHE A 61 8.00 -2.12 -4.85
C PHE A 61 7.30 -2.07 -6.22
N LEU A 62 6.64 -0.94 -6.55
CA LEU A 62 5.99 -0.71 -7.83
C LEU A 62 7.00 -0.41 -8.95
N LEU A 63 8.01 0.41 -8.67
CA LEU A 63 9.10 0.70 -9.60
C LEU A 63 9.87 -0.56 -9.99
N GLU A 64 10.18 -1.43 -9.02
CA GLU A 64 10.84 -2.72 -9.26
C GLU A 64 10.03 -3.66 -10.17
N ARG A 65 8.72 -3.44 -10.29
CA ARG A 65 7.80 -4.19 -11.17
C ARG A 65 7.57 -3.52 -12.52
N GLY A 66 8.28 -2.43 -12.79
CA GLY A 66 8.21 -1.71 -14.07
C GLY A 66 7.05 -0.73 -14.18
N VAL A 67 6.39 -0.38 -13.06
CA VAL A 67 5.38 0.69 -13.06
C VAL A 67 6.07 2.05 -13.18
N ILE A 68 5.51 2.94 -14.01
CA ILE A 68 6.11 4.25 -14.26
C ILE A 68 5.77 5.21 -13.11
N GLU A 69 6.74 5.98 -12.65
CA GLU A 69 6.61 6.95 -11.55
C GLU A 69 5.39 7.88 -11.70
N LYS A 70 5.15 8.39 -12.92
CA LYS A 70 3.98 9.22 -13.23
C LYS A 70 2.64 8.53 -12.94
N GLU A 71 2.55 7.23 -13.22
CA GLU A 71 1.34 6.45 -12.94
C GLU A 71 1.18 6.24 -11.44
N ILE A 72 2.27 5.95 -10.72
CA ILE A 72 2.29 5.79 -9.26
C ILE A 72 1.73 7.05 -8.58
N HIS A 73 2.27 8.23 -8.93
CA HIS A 73 1.77 9.51 -8.39
C HIS A 73 0.29 9.74 -8.69
N SER A 74 -0.18 9.38 -9.89
CA SER A 74 -1.60 9.50 -10.24
C SER A 74 -2.51 8.66 -9.34
N VAL A 75 -2.06 7.51 -8.85
CA VAL A 75 -2.88 6.66 -7.94
C VAL A 75 -2.74 7.09 -6.48
N LEU A 76 -1.56 7.58 -6.08
CA LEU A 76 -1.32 8.01 -4.69
C LEU A 76 -2.05 9.31 -4.36
N SER A 77 -2.12 10.25 -5.31
CA SER A 77 -2.81 11.54 -5.16
C SER A 77 -4.35 11.46 -5.29
N ALA A 78 -4.89 10.29 -5.65
CA ALA A 78 -6.33 10.01 -5.76
C ALA A 78 -6.92 9.46 -4.45
#